data_AF-A0A087EAZ8-F1
#
_entry.id   AF-A0A087EAZ8-F1
#
_cell.length_a   1.000
_cell.length_b   1.000
_cell.length_c   1.000
_cell.angle_alpha   90.00
_cell.angle_beta   90.00
_cell.angle_gamma   90.00
#
_symmetry.space_group_name_H-M   'P 1'
#
loop_
_entity.id
_entity.type
_entity.pdbx_description
1 polymer ?
#
loop_
_entity_poly.entity_id
_entity_poly.type
_entity_poly.pdbx_seq_one_letter_code
_entity_poly.pdbx_strand_id
1 'polypeptide(L)'
;MCYAKYLSRPRFPEASRASAHSPLLVADAADGDQANAAQRKSTRSRYTTSSIHHRWHNGHMSENSLNRPASTSATMQSISPISSLTINRPLGTPLGAKPTRVLLLGSGELGKEVTIELMRLGAWVCAADSYPGAPAAQVAHEAQVLDMADAQKLNALIARVKPDIIIPEVEAIATAELAKAAQSGIQVVPSSGIAAICMDRERLRVLAHDELGLPTTPYRFAGSFEELQSGAEAVGYPCVVKPIMSSSGHGQSVVKGAEQLEQAWQEAQTGRRAANDGTVSRVIVEALVPLAYELTVLTVSSRAGVVTCAPIGQRQDHGDYRESWQPANVDDATLATAQRIACTAVLGMVDQAQREGERGWGVFGVELFVLDNGTVLFNEVSPRPHDTGMVTMMSQRLSEFALHARAVLGLPVTQEHLNLTLRQGSVAASHAIVIEGEGEAVFSNLPEALAEPDTDLRIFTKPAVHGHRRMAVSLATGKDVDEARARAAQVADTLHIAIS
;
A
#
# COMPACT_ATOMS: atom_id res chain seq x y z
N MET A 1 7.60 3.02 -1.02
CA MET A 1 8.74 2.42 -0.29
C MET A 1 10.07 3.12 -0.59
N CYS A 2 10.78 3.76 0.34
CA CYS A 2 10.49 4.06 1.74
C CYS A 2 11.39 5.22 2.23
N TYR A 3 10.80 6.28 2.78
CA TYR A 3 11.50 7.37 3.47
C TYR A 3 11.92 6.96 4.88
N ALA A 4 11.25 5.96 5.46
CA ALA A 4 11.41 5.55 6.84
C ALA A 4 12.80 5.00 7.17
N LYS A 5 13.57 4.50 6.19
CA LYS A 5 14.97 4.09 6.37
C LYS A 5 15.86 5.21 6.93
N TYR A 6 15.44 6.48 6.85
CA TYR A 6 16.29 7.63 7.13
C TYR A 6 15.62 8.74 7.98
N LEU A 7 14.36 8.59 8.37
CA LEU A 7 13.69 9.48 9.32
C LEU A 7 13.88 8.93 10.74
N SER A 8 14.85 9.48 11.47
CA SER A 8 15.24 9.01 12.81
C SER A 8 14.23 9.31 13.93
N ARG A 9 12.95 9.58 13.63
CA ARG A 9 11.91 9.81 14.65
C ARG A 9 10.50 9.43 14.15
N PRO A 10 9.88 8.35 14.65
CA PRO A 10 8.43 8.28 14.66
C PRO A 10 7.92 9.24 15.75
N ARG A 11 7.27 10.34 15.36
CA ARG A 11 6.43 11.12 16.28
C ARG A 11 4.97 10.84 15.97
N PHE A 12 4.47 9.72 16.49
CA PHE A 12 3.05 9.68 16.80
C PHE A 12 2.85 10.59 18.03
N PRO A 13 1.80 11.41 18.11
CA PRO A 13 1.58 12.27 19.26
C PRO A 13 1.36 11.40 20.52
N GLU A 14 2.39 11.27 21.35
CA GLU A 14 2.28 10.71 22.69
C GLU A 14 1.36 11.60 23.52
N ALA A 15 0.23 11.06 23.97
CA ALA A 15 -0.52 11.67 25.06
C ALA A 15 0.30 11.49 26.35
N SER A 16 0.71 12.62 26.96
CA SER A 16 1.52 12.67 28.16
C SER A 16 0.95 11.81 29.30
N ARG A 17 1.67 10.75 29.69
CA ARG A 17 1.43 10.03 30.94
C ARG A 17 1.98 10.85 32.11
N ALA A 18 1.09 11.44 32.90
CA ALA A 18 1.45 11.91 34.24
C ALA A 18 1.52 10.70 35.19
N SER A 19 2.71 10.42 35.72
CA SER A 19 2.93 9.47 36.79
C SER A 19 2.53 10.08 38.14
N ALA A 20 1.79 9.34 38.93
CA ALA A 20 1.70 9.59 40.37
C ALA A 20 1.41 8.28 41.12
N HIS A 21 2.46 7.67 41.66
CA HIS A 21 2.35 6.82 42.83
C HIS A 21 3.02 7.55 44.00
N SER A 22 2.25 7.83 45.05
CA SER A 22 2.67 7.71 46.46
C SER A 22 1.45 7.77 47.40
N PRO A 23 1.54 7.16 48.60
CA PRO A 23 0.37 6.72 49.36
C PRO A 23 0.06 7.58 50.62
N LEU A 24 -1.16 7.35 51.14
CA LEU A 24 -1.64 7.52 52.52
C LEU A 24 -1.59 8.93 53.18
N LEU A 25 -2.77 9.48 53.52
CA LEU A 25 -3.23 9.69 54.91
C LEU A 25 -4.64 10.34 54.96
N VAL A 26 -5.40 9.91 55.96
CA VAL A 26 -6.75 10.35 56.34
C VAL A 26 -6.66 11.56 57.28
N ALA A 27 -7.50 12.59 57.07
CA ALA A 27 -8.35 13.26 58.07
C ALA A 27 -8.63 14.75 57.78
N ASP A 28 -9.91 15.09 57.92
CA ASP A 28 -10.56 16.34 58.38
C ASP A 28 -10.47 17.69 57.64
N ALA A 29 -11.64 18.03 57.07
CA ALA A 29 -12.47 19.23 57.28
C ALA A 29 -11.83 20.64 57.32
N ALA A 30 -12.27 21.52 56.40
CA ALA A 30 -13.13 22.69 56.68
C ALA A 30 -13.24 23.65 55.46
N ASP A 31 -14.48 24.07 55.20
CA ASP A 31 -14.99 25.37 54.72
C ASP A 31 -14.25 26.26 53.71
N GLY A 32 -15.04 26.85 52.80
CA GLY A 32 -14.87 28.29 52.48
C GLY A 32 -14.94 28.72 51.01
N ASP A 33 -16.16 28.85 50.50
CA ASP A 33 -16.71 30.02 49.77
C ASP A 33 -16.05 30.64 48.51
N GLN A 34 -16.89 30.67 47.46
CA GLN A 34 -17.26 31.79 46.57
C GLN A 34 -16.24 32.71 45.86
N ALA A 35 -16.30 32.60 44.52
CA ALA A 35 -16.74 33.62 43.56
C ALA A 35 -15.86 34.84 43.15
N ASN A 36 -15.99 35.09 41.84
CA ASN A 36 -15.99 36.36 41.09
C ASN A 36 -14.79 36.81 40.25
N ALA A 37 -15.03 36.72 38.94
CA ALA A 37 -14.75 37.65 37.83
C ALA A 37 -14.13 39.03 38.14
N ALA A 38 -13.20 39.46 37.27
CA ALA A 38 -13.41 40.61 36.37
C ALA A 38 -12.18 40.92 35.48
N GLN A 39 -12.48 41.39 34.27
CA GLN A 39 -11.59 41.92 33.24
C GLN A 39 -10.78 43.15 33.68
N ARG A 40 -9.64 43.39 33.03
CA ARG A 40 -9.17 44.76 32.70
C ARG A 40 -8.29 44.80 31.44
N LYS A 41 -8.51 45.85 30.65
CA LYS A 41 -7.93 46.18 29.34
C LYS A 41 -6.59 46.94 29.47
N SER A 42 -5.81 46.85 28.37
CA SER A 42 -5.08 47.95 27.69
C SER A 42 -3.82 48.54 28.35
N THR A 43 -2.69 48.46 27.62
CA THR A 43 -2.03 49.65 27.02
C THR A 43 -1.00 49.29 25.93
N ARG A 44 -0.92 50.18 24.93
CA ARG A 44 -0.01 50.21 23.77
C ARG A 44 1.42 50.62 24.15
N SER A 45 2.41 50.20 23.36
CA SER A 45 3.49 51.09 22.89
C SER A 45 4.06 50.64 21.53
N ARG A 46 4.42 51.62 20.71
CA ARG A 46 4.94 51.52 19.33
C ARG A 46 6.46 51.63 19.35
N TYR A 47 7.14 50.94 18.44
CA TYR A 47 8.38 51.43 17.82
C TYR A 47 8.46 50.97 16.34
N THR A 48 8.66 51.96 15.46
CA THR A 48 9.17 51.94 14.08
C THR A 48 10.66 51.55 14.08
N THR A 49 11.40 51.13 13.05
CA THR A 49 11.35 51.16 11.57
C THR A 49 12.55 50.32 11.09
N SER A 50 12.45 49.61 9.96
CA SER A 50 13.43 49.62 8.84
C SER A 50 13.19 48.46 7.88
N SER A 51 12.92 48.85 6.64
CA SER A 51 12.77 48.09 5.40
C SER A 51 14.05 47.41 4.92
N ILE A 52 13.91 46.30 4.16
CA ILE A 52 14.58 46.03 2.87
C ILE A 52 13.62 45.15 2.04
N HIS A 53 13.27 45.61 0.84
CA HIS A 53 12.48 44.92 -0.18
C HIS A 53 13.43 44.32 -1.24
N HIS A 54 13.18 43.08 -1.66
CA HIS A 54 13.58 42.60 -2.98
C HIS A 54 12.31 42.36 -3.83
N ARG A 55 12.23 43.10 -4.95
CA ARG A 55 11.19 42.99 -6.00
C ARG A 55 11.44 41.76 -6.87
N TRP A 56 10.37 41.03 -7.17
CA TRP A 56 10.23 40.26 -8.40
C TRP A 56 9.16 40.94 -9.27
N HIS A 57 9.45 41.07 -10.57
CA HIS A 57 8.62 41.75 -11.57
C HIS A 57 7.42 40.90 -12.01
N ASN A 58 6.23 41.51 -12.04
CA ASN A 58 5.03 40.99 -12.70
C ASN A 58 4.91 41.54 -14.14
N GLY A 59 4.58 40.65 -15.07
CA GLY A 59 3.99 40.97 -16.38
C GLY A 59 2.46 41.03 -16.29
N HIS A 60 1.86 41.87 -17.13
CA HIS A 60 0.51 42.43 -17.03
C HIS A 60 -0.65 41.59 -17.60
N MET A 61 -1.86 42.00 -17.15
CA MET A 61 -3.22 41.92 -17.74
C MET A 61 -4.06 40.68 -17.36
N SER A 62 -5.32 40.77 -16.93
CA SER A 62 -6.31 41.86 -16.87
C SER A 62 -7.39 41.54 -15.82
N GLU A 63 -7.93 42.56 -15.15
CA GLU A 63 -9.06 42.48 -14.22
C GLU A 63 -10.39 42.54 -14.99
N ASN A 64 -11.32 41.62 -14.69
CA ASN A 64 -12.73 41.97 -14.54
C ASN A 64 -13.57 40.88 -13.87
N SER A 65 -14.50 41.36 -13.04
CA SER A 65 -15.65 40.69 -12.40
C SER A 65 -15.44 39.91 -11.09
N LEU A 66 -15.68 40.64 -9.98
CA LEU A 66 -16.06 40.12 -8.67
C LEU A 66 -17.59 39.98 -8.56
N ASN A 67 -18.01 39.11 -7.64
CA ASN A 67 -19.35 38.88 -7.06
C ASN A 67 -20.27 37.82 -7.69
N ARG A 68 -20.24 36.62 -7.10
CA ARG A 68 -21.43 35.82 -6.73
C ARG A 68 -21.08 34.87 -5.56
N PRO A 69 -21.94 34.72 -4.53
CA PRO A 69 -21.65 33.88 -3.38
C PRO A 69 -21.86 32.40 -3.71
N ALA A 70 -20.89 31.55 -3.32
CA ALA A 70 -20.98 30.11 -3.47
C ALA A 70 -21.89 29.51 -2.38
N SER A 71 -23.02 28.95 -2.80
CA SER A 71 -23.87 28.13 -1.94
C SER A 71 -23.29 26.73 -1.79
N THR A 72 -23.00 26.35 -0.55
CA THR A 72 -22.59 25.02 -0.11
C THR A 72 -23.74 24.02 -0.16
N SER A 73 -23.62 22.99 -1.01
CA SER A 73 -24.38 21.73 -0.96
C SER A 73 -23.89 20.81 -2.08
N ALA A 74 -22.71 20.20 -1.93
CA ALA A 74 -22.25 19.13 -2.82
C ALA A 74 -22.74 17.78 -2.28
N THR A 75 -23.98 17.44 -2.60
CA THR A 75 -24.50 16.08 -2.47
C THR A 75 -23.74 15.20 -3.46
N MET A 76 -23.14 14.10 -3.00
CA MET A 76 -22.55 13.07 -3.87
C MET A 76 -23.60 12.63 -4.91
N GLN A 77 -23.43 13.07 -6.16
CA GLN A 77 -24.28 12.63 -7.25
C GLN A 77 -23.84 11.22 -7.65
N SER A 78 -24.76 10.27 -7.50
CA SER A 78 -24.61 8.92 -8.03
C SER A 78 -24.47 8.98 -9.56
N ILE A 79 -23.32 8.57 -10.05
CA ILE A 79 -23.08 8.41 -11.49
C ILE A 79 -24.00 7.28 -11.97
N SER A 80 -24.77 7.54 -13.03
CA SER A 80 -25.69 6.57 -13.62
C SER A 80 -24.92 5.36 -14.18
N PRO A 81 -25.40 4.12 -14.02
CA PRO A 81 -24.67 2.94 -14.44
C PRO A 81 -24.65 2.87 -15.97
N ILE A 82 -23.44 2.91 -16.54
CA ILE A 82 -23.18 2.46 -17.90
C ILE A 82 -23.71 1.03 -18.00
N SER A 83 -24.53 0.76 -19.03
CA SER A 83 -25.13 -0.53 -19.37
C SER A 83 -24.12 -1.67 -19.30
N SER A 84 -23.99 -2.30 -18.13
CA SER A 84 -23.15 -3.49 -17.94
C SER A 84 -23.87 -4.65 -18.62
N LEU A 85 -23.33 -5.16 -19.74
CA LEU A 85 -23.58 -6.55 -20.10
C LEU A 85 -23.27 -7.37 -18.84
N THR A 86 -24.29 -8.04 -18.30
CA THR A 86 -24.18 -8.87 -17.10
C THR A 86 -23.26 -10.03 -17.39
N ILE A 87 -21.96 -9.84 -17.15
CA ILE A 87 -21.02 -10.95 -17.10
C ILE A 87 -21.33 -11.69 -15.81
N ASN A 88 -22.06 -12.79 -15.94
CA ASN A 88 -22.22 -13.77 -14.89
C ASN A 88 -21.27 -14.93 -15.21
N ARG A 89 -20.06 -14.89 -14.65
CA ARG A 89 -19.07 -15.95 -14.87
C ARG A 89 -19.58 -17.22 -14.18
N PRO A 90 -19.84 -18.32 -14.91
CA PRO A 90 -20.25 -19.55 -14.27
C PRO A 90 -19.08 -20.12 -13.47
N LEU A 91 -19.32 -20.40 -12.17
CA LEU A 91 -18.38 -21.10 -11.29
C LEU A 91 -18.75 -22.58 -11.28
N GLY A 92 -18.10 -23.37 -12.13
CA GLY A 92 -18.30 -24.83 -12.14
C GLY A 92 -17.46 -25.53 -11.08
N THR A 93 -17.72 -26.81 -10.83
CA THR A 93 -16.93 -27.64 -9.92
C THR A 93 -15.45 -27.66 -10.34
N PRO A 94 -14.48 -27.34 -9.46
CA PRO A 94 -13.06 -27.21 -9.82
C PRO A 94 -12.46 -28.40 -10.58
N LEU A 95 -12.84 -29.62 -10.24
CA LEU A 95 -12.37 -30.85 -10.89
C LEU A 95 -13.42 -31.46 -11.85
N GLY A 96 -14.47 -30.71 -12.16
CA GLY A 96 -15.54 -31.12 -13.05
C GLY A 96 -15.26 -30.80 -14.52
N ALA A 97 -16.30 -30.95 -15.35
CA ALA A 97 -16.19 -30.76 -16.80
C ALA A 97 -16.05 -29.28 -17.24
N LYS A 98 -16.43 -28.32 -16.38
CA LYS A 98 -16.46 -26.87 -16.70
C LYS A 98 -15.95 -26.01 -15.55
N PRO A 99 -14.71 -26.20 -15.07
CA PRO A 99 -14.19 -25.40 -13.97
C PRO A 99 -13.90 -23.97 -14.41
N THR A 100 -14.00 -23.02 -13.49
CA THR A 100 -13.37 -21.70 -13.67
C THR A 100 -11.91 -21.81 -13.26
N ARG A 101 -10.99 -21.58 -14.19
CA ARG A 101 -9.55 -21.75 -13.97
C ARG A 101 -8.86 -20.42 -13.74
N VAL A 102 -8.13 -20.34 -12.65
CA VAL A 102 -7.27 -19.20 -12.32
C VAL A 102 -5.82 -19.65 -12.37
N LEU A 103 -5.00 -18.91 -13.12
CA LEU A 103 -3.56 -19.02 -13.08
C LEU A 103 -3.00 -17.87 -12.23
N LEU A 104 -2.48 -18.20 -11.06
CA LEU A 104 -1.80 -17.26 -10.17
C LEU A 104 -0.30 -17.24 -10.51
N LEU A 105 0.24 -16.07 -10.83
CA LEU A 105 1.65 -15.86 -11.19
C LEU A 105 2.37 -15.12 -10.07
N GLY A 106 3.13 -15.85 -9.25
CA GLY A 106 3.60 -15.40 -7.95
C GLY A 106 2.77 -16.06 -6.85
N SER A 107 3.40 -16.95 -6.08
CA SER A 107 2.74 -17.85 -5.14
C SER A 107 3.20 -17.57 -3.70
N GLY A 108 3.50 -16.30 -3.39
CA GLY A 108 3.87 -15.83 -2.05
C GLY A 108 2.71 -15.86 -1.06
N GLU A 109 2.92 -15.25 0.11
CA GLU A 109 1.94 -15.21 1.20
C GLU A 109 0.61 -14.54 0.82
N LEU A 110 0.65 -13.48 0.01
CA LEU A 110 -0.57 -12.79 -0.44
C LEU A 110 -1.33 -13.68 -1.44
N GLY A 111 -0.59 -14.30 -2.36
CA GLY A 111 -1.13 -15.28 -3.31
C GLY A 111 -1.76 -16.50 -2.63
N LYS A 112 -1.23 -16.93 -1.48
CA LYS A 112 -1.80 -18.02 -0.67
C LYS A 112 -3.20 -17.68 -0.18
N GLU A 113 -3.38 -16.50 0.41
CA GLU A 113 -4.69 -16.07 0.90
C GLU A 113 -5.68 -15.82 -0.25
N VAL A 114 -5.24 -15.23 -1.37
CA VAL A 114 -6.08 -15.11 -2.58
C VAL A 114 -6.52 -16.49 -3.08
N THR A 115 -5.62 -17.48 -3.10
CA THR A 115 -5.93 -18.86 -3.52
C THR A 115 -6.99 -19.48 -2.62
N ILE A 116 -6.87 -19.34 -1.30
CA ILE A 116 -7.86 -19.84 -0.33
C ILE A 116 -9.23 -19.23 -0.60
N GLU A 117 -9.32 -17.91 -0.82
CA GLU A 117 -10.59 -17.23 -1.06
C GLU A 117 -11.22 -17.57 -2.42
N LEU A 118 -10.41 -17.74 -3.46
CA LEU A 118 -10.88 -18.23 -4.76
C LEU A 118 -11.44 -19.66 -4.66
N MET A 119 -10.77 -20.53 -3.91
CA MET A 119 -11.21 -21.92 -3.70
C MET A 119 -12.48 -22.01 -2.85
N ARG A 120 -12.64 -21.15 -1.84
CA ARG A 120 -13.90 -21.02 -1.08
C ARG A 120 -15.09 -20.69 -1.98
N LEU A 121 -14.86 -20.00 -3.09
CA LEU A 121 -15.88 -19.66 -4.08
C LEU A 121 -15.96 -20.69 -5.23
N GLY A 122 -15.20 -21.79 -5.17
CA GLY A 122 -15.27 -22.87 -6.14
C GLY A 122 -14.45 -22.65 -7.42
N ALA A 123 -13.48 -21.73 -7.43
CA ALA A 123 -12.53 -21.64 -8.52
C ALA A 123 -11.45 -22.73 -8.42
N TRP A 124 -11.04 -23.25 -9.58
CA TRP A 124 -9.84 -24.08 -9.70
C TRP A 124 -8.63 -23.18 -9.86
N VAL A 125 -7.54 -23.47 -9.16
CA VAL A 125 -6.35 -22.60 -9.12
C VAL A 125 -5.10 -23.41 -9.45
N CYS A 126 -4.32 -22.91 -10.43
CA CYS A 126 -2.93 -23.29 -10.67
C CYS A 126 -2.03 -22.17 -10.14
N ALA A 127 -1.18 -22.48 -9.16
CA ALA A 127 -0.21 -21.56 -8.60
C ALA A 127 1.15 -21.72 -9.29
N ALA A 128 1.72 -20.64 -9.80
CA ALA A 128 3.03 -20.63 -10.45
C ALA A 128 4.02 -19.75 -9.69
N ASP A 129 5.26 -20.20 -9.55
CA ASP A 129 6.36 -19.44 -8.93
C ASP A 129 7.72 -19.86 -9.51
N SER A 130 8.78 -19.15 -9.13
CA SER A 130 10.16 -19.45 -9.52
C SER A 130 10.81 -20.57 -8.68
N TYR A 131 10.17 -21.00 -7.60
CA TYR A 131 10.69 -22.02 -6.68
C TYR A 131 9.60 -23.01 -6.22
N PRO A 132 9.97 -24.27 -5.93
CA PRO A 132 9.03 -25.27 -5.43
C PRO A 132 8.57 -24.98 -4.01
N GLY A 133 7.37 -25.45 -3.65
CA GLY A 133 6.86 -25.34 -2.29
C GLY A 133 6.51 -23.91 -1.86
N ALA A 134 6.32 -22.98 -2.81
CA ALA A 134 5.85 -21.63 -2.51
C ALA A 134 4.51 -21.65 -1.74
N PRO A 135 4.24 -20.66 -0.87
CA PRO A 135 3.04 -20.62 0.00
C PRO A 135 1.71 -20.98 -0.70
N ALA A 136 1.40 -20.38 -1.85
CA ALA A 136 0.14 -20.64 -2.56
C ALA A 136 0.12 -22.02 -3.24
N ALA A 137 1.27 -22.54 -3.66
CA ALA A 137 1.40 -23.86 -4.25
C ALA A 137 1.01 -25.00 -3.30
N GLN A 138 1.05 -24.76 -1.99
CA GLN A 138 0.69 -25.75 -0.96
C GLN A 138 -0.82 -25.90 -0.76
N VAL A 139 -1.62 -24.96 -1.24
CA VAL A 139 -3.10 -24.97 -1.10
C VAL A 139 -3.83 -25.04 -2.44
N ALA A 140 -3.15 -24.72 -3.55
CA ALA A 140 -3.72 -24.76 -4.89
C ALA A 140 -4.03 -26.19 -5.38
N HIS A 141 -4.84 -26.28 -6.43
CA HIS A 141 -5.16 -27.58 -7.05
C HIS A 141 -3.98 -28.11 -7.87
N GLU A 142 -3.23 -27.22 -8.51
CA GLU A 142 -1.97 -27.51 -9.20
C GLU A 142 -0.91 -26.46 -8.86
N ALA A 143 0.35 -26.88 -8.90
CA ALA A 143 1.50 -26.00 -8.74
C ALA A 143 2.47 -26.17 -9.91
N GLN A 144 3.14 -25.10 -10.32
CA GLN A 144 4.15 -25.11 -11.37
C GLN A 144 5.35 -24.25 -10.98
N VAL A 145 6.55 -24.73 -11.33
CA VAL A 145 7.80 -24.03 -11.07
C VAL A 145 8.41 -23.62 -12.40
N LEU A 146 8.54 -22.32 -12.63
CA LEU A 146 9.14 -21.77 -13.84
C LEU A 146 9.64 -20.34 -13.60
N ASP A 147 10.59 -19.92 -14.42
CA ASP A 147 10.87 -18.50 -14.58
C ASP A 147 9.70 -17.85 -15.34
N MET A 148 8.93 -16.99 -14.67
CA MET A 148 7.78 -16.30 -15.25
C MET A 148 8.18 -15.09 -16.12
N ALA A 149 9.44 -14.65 -16.06
CA ALA A 149 9.99 -13.65 -16.97
C ALA A 149 10.40 -14.28 -18.32
N ASP A 150 10.50 -15.61 -18.39
CA ASP A 150 10.72 -16.35 -19.63
C ASP A 150 9.41 -16.48 -20.41
N ALA A 151 9.27 -15.67 -21.47
CA ALA A 151 8.07 -15.61 -22.30
C ALA A 151 7.68 -16.97 -22.92
N GLN A 152 8.65 -17.83 -23.24
CA GLN A 152 8.34 -19.14 -23.84
C GLN A 152 7.74 -20.09 -22.80
N LYS A 153 8.32 -20.12 -21.60
CA LYS A 153 7.81 -20.93 -20.48
C LYS A 153 6.42 -20.46 -20.03
N LEU A 154 6.23 -19.15 -19.91
CA LEU A 154 4.93 -18.58 -19.51
C LEU A 154 3.84 -18.91 -20.53
N ASN A 155 4.12 -18.78 -21.83
CA ASN A 155 3.18 -19.15 -22.90
C ASN A 155 2.84 -20.64 -22.90
N ALA A 156 3.84 -21.50 -22.72
CA ALA A 156 3.62 -22.94 -22.62
C ALA A 156 2.71 -23.28 -21.44
N LEU A 157 2.89 -22.61 -20.29
CA LEU A 157 2.05 -22.78 -19.13
C LEU A 157 0.60 -22.30 -19.37
N ILE A 158 0.42 -21.12 -19.95
CA ILE A 158 -0.91 -20.57 -20.28
C ILE A 158 -1.64 -21.53 -21.24
N ALA A 159 -0.96 -22.05 -22.27
CA ALA A 159 -1.53 -22.98 -23.24
C ALA A 159 -1.93 -24.34 -22.60
N ARG A 160 -1.16 -24.81 -21.62
CA ARG A 160 -1.46 -26.04 -20.86
C ARG A 160 -2.66 -25.86 -19.93
N VAL A 161 -2.63 -24.82 -19.11
CA VAL A 161 -3.64 -24.57 -18.07
C VAL A 161 -4.97 -24.12 -18.69
N LYS A 162 -4.90 -23.31 -19.75
CA LYS A 162 -6.05 -22.63 -20.37
C LYS A 162 -6.87 -21.87 -19.32
N PRO A 163 -6.26 -20.87 -18.64
CA PRO A 163 -6.94 -20.15 -17.58
C PRO A 163 -8.06 -19.24 -18.13
N ASP A 164 -9.13 -19.06 -17.38
CA ASP A 164 -10.12 -18.01 -17.60
C ASP A 164 -9.64 -16.67 -17.03
N ILE A 165 -8.80 -16.73 -16.00
CA ILE A 165 -8.26 -15.58 -15.26
C ILE A 165 -6.78 -15.78 -15.01
N ILE A 166 -5.97 -14.75 -15.25
CA ILE A 166 -4.56 -14.67 -14.84
C ILE A 166 -4.43 -13.59 -13.78
N ILE A 167 -3.84 -13.94 -12.62
CA ILE A 167 -3.59 -13.02 -11.51
C ILE A 167 -2.06 -12.90 -11.30
N PRO A 168 -1.42 -11.81 -11.73
CA PRO A 168 -0.05 -11.49 -11.36
C PRO A 168 0.05 -10.98 -9.92
N GLU A 169 0.88 -11.61 -9.11
CA GLU A 169 1.17 -11.21 -7.73
C GLU A 169 2.59 -10.61 -7.59
N VAL A 170 3.50 -10.92 -8.52
CA VAL A 170 4.87 -10.40 -8.53
C VAL A 170 5.17 -9.58 -9.79
N GLU A 171 6.25 -8.79 -9.73
CA GLU A 171 6.66 -7.92 -10.84
C GLU A 171 7.48 -8.66 -11.92
N ALA A 172 8.18 -9.73 -11.54
CA ALA A 172 9.07 -10.47 -12.45
C ALA A 172 8.29 -11.41 -13.38
N ILE A 173 7.48 -10.85 -14.27
CA ILE A 173 6.62 -11.56 -15.22
C ILE A 173 6.82 -10.97 -16.62
N ALA A 174 6.79 -11.80 -17.66
CA ALA A 174 6.78 -11.35 -19.06
C ALA A 174 5.43 -10.67 -19.40
N THR A 175 5.29 -9.39 -19.03
CA THR A 175 4.05 -8.60 -19.16
C THR A 175 3.50 -8.53 -20.59
N ALA A 176 4.36 -8.59 -21.61
CA ALA A 176 3.96 -8.67 -23.01
C ALA A 176 3.08 -9.91 -23.31
N GLU A 177 3.32 -11.03 -22.62
CA GLU A 177 2.51 -12.24 -22.78
C GLU A 177 1.17 -12.12 -22.06
N LEU A 178 1.08 -11.32 -20.98
CA LEU A 178 -0.20 -10.99 -20.35
C LEU A 178 -1.08 -10.19 -21.32
N ALA A 179 -0.50 -9.23 -22.06
CA ALA A 179 -1.24 -8.47 -23.06
C ALA A 179 -1.78 -9.37 -24.19
N LYS A 180 -0.99 -10.33 -24.67
CA LYS A 180 -1.46 -11.33 -25.65
C LYS A 180 -2.57 -12.23 -25.07
N ALA A 181 -2.44 -12.65 -23.81
CA ALA A 181 -3.48 -13.42 -23.13
C ALA A 181 -4.79 -12.62 -23.03
N ALA A 182 -4.72 -11.33 -22.65
CA ALA A 182 -5.87 -10.44 -22.63
C ALA A 182 -6.54 -10.31 -24.01
N GLN A 183 -5.74 -10.11 -25.07
CA GLN A 183 -6.24 -10.07 -26.46
C GLN A 183 -6.89 -11.38 -26.91
N SER A 184 -6.48 -12.52 -26.33
CA SER A 184 -7.09 -13.84 -26.58
C SER A 184 -8.37 -14.10 -25.78
N GLY A 185 -8.80 -13.15 -24.95
CA GLY A 185 -10.04 -13.20 -24.17
C GLY A 185 -9.87 -13.71 -22.73
N ILE A 186 -8.64 -13.97 -22.27
CA ILE A 186 -8.36 -14.33 -20.88
C ILE A 186 -8.42 -13.06 -20.02
N GLN A 187 -9.08 -13.08 -18.86
CA GLN A 187 -9.07 -11.93 -17.97
C GLN A 187 -7.71 -11.83 -17.27
N VAL A 188 -6.93 -10.78 -17.55
CA VAL A 188 -5.77 -10.42 -16.72
C VAL A 188 -6.23 -9.49 -15.61
N VAL A 189 -5.75 -9.72 -14.39
CA VAL A 189 -6.16 -8.95 -13.20
C VAL A 189 -5.09 -7.94 -12.80
N PRO A 190 -5.48 -6.69 -12.49
CA PRO A 190 -6.77 -6.07 -12.81
C PRO A 190 -6.91 -5.76 -14.31
N SER A 191 -5.79 -5.55 -14.99
CA SER A 191 -5.63 -5.58 -16.45
C SER A 191 -4.16 -5.76 -16.81
N SER A 192 -3.87 -6.17 -18.04
CA SER A 192 -2.49 -6.27 -18.55
C SER A 192 -1.81 -4.89 -18.62
N GLY A 193 -2.55 -3.85 -19.03
CA GLY A 193 -2.05 -2.47 -19.08
C GLY A 193 -1.73 -1.91 -17.69
N ILE A 194 -2.59 -2.11 -16.71
CA ILE A 194 -2.37 -1.66 -15.32
C ILE A 194 -1.16 -2.37 -14.72
N ALA A 195 -1.04 -3.69 -14.92
CA ALA A 195 0.12 -4.45 -14.46
C ALA A 195 1.42 -3.87 -15.03
N ALA A 196 1.45 -3.53 -16.32
CA ALA A 196 2.61 -2.90 -16.95
C ALA A 196 2.89 -1.49 -16.41
N ILE A 197 1.86 -0.66 -16.16
CA ILE A 197 2.01 0.68 -15.60
C ILE A 197 2.60 0.62 -14.19
N CYS A 198 2.08 -0.25 -13.32
CA CYS A 198 2.51 -0.26 -11.92
C CYS A 198 3.92 -0.84 -11.72
N MET A 199 4.44 -1.58 -12.71
CA MET A 199 5.83 -2.04 -12.70
C MET A 199 6.82 -0.96 -13.16
N ASP A 200 6.34 0.08 -13.86
CA ASP A 200 7.15 1.16 -14.42
C ASP A 200 6.86 2.46 -13.64
N ARG A 201 7.78 2.84 -12.74
CA ARG A 201 7.62 4.04 -11.90
C ARG A 201 7.45 5.32 -12.70
N GLU A 202 8.00 5.41 -13.91
CA GLU A 202 7.85 6.58 -14.76
C GLU A 202 6.43 6.66 -15.32
N ARG A 203 5.92 5.57 -15.90
CA ARG A 203 4.53 5.51 -16.38
C ARG A 203 3.54 5.78 -15.25
N LEU A 204 3.73 5.15 -14.10
CA LEU A 204 2.84 5.37 -12.96
C LEU A 204 2.87 6.82 -12.49
N ARG A 205 4.07 7.42 -12.39
CA ARG A 205 4.20 8.80 -11.91
C ARG A 205 3.62 9.81 -12.91
N VAL A 206 3.84 9.62 -14.21
CA VAL A 206 3.26 10.45 -15.27
C VAL A 206 1.73 10.32 -15.26
N LEU A 207 1.19 9.11 -15.20
CA LEU A 207 -0.26 8.89 -15.09
C LEU A 207 -0.83 9.61 -13.86
N ALA A 208 -0.22 9.42 -12.68
CA ALA A 208 -0.72 10.01 -11.45
C ALA A 208 -0.65 11.54 -11.47
N HIS A 209 0.50 12.12 -11.84
CA HIS A 209 0.75 13.55 -11.75
C HIS A 209 0.16 14.33 -12.93
N ASP A 210 0.52 13.96 -14.15
CA ASP A 210 0.25 14.75 -15.34
C ASP A 210 -1.17 14.49 -15.88
N GLU A 211 -1.59 13.21 -15.90
CA GLU A 211 -2.90 12.84 -16.47
C GLU A 211 -4.03 12.95 -15.45
N LEU A 212 -3.81 12.50 -14.21
CA LEU A 212 -4.83 12.48 -13.16
C LEU A 212 -4.78 13.69 -12.22
N GLY A 213 -3.73 14.53 -12.29
CA GLY A 213 -3.59 15.72 -11.45
C GLY A 213 -3.43 15.41 -9.96
N LEU A 214 -2.95 14.22 -9.61
CA LEU A 214 -2.74 13.85 -8.22
C LEU A 214 -1.52 14.59 -7.65
N PRO A 215 -1.59 15.03 -6.38
CA PRO A 215 -0.44 15.64 -5.73
C PRO A 215 0.61 14.55 -5.47
N THR A 216 1.83 14.73 -5.97
CA THR A 216 2.97 13.82 -5.75
C THR A 216 4.16 14.58 -5.18
N THR A 217 5.22 13.87 -4.81
CA THR A 217 6.51 14.52 -4.55
C THR A 217 7.04 15.19 -5.82
N PRO A 218 7.73 16.34 -5.74
CA PRO A 218 8.48 16.89 -6.86
C PRO A 218 9.49 15.86 -7.39
N TYR A 219 9.57 15.69 -8.71
CA TYR A 219 10.41 14.67 -9.32
C TYR A 219 11.01 15.08 -10.68
N ARG A 220 12.07 14.37 -11.09
CA ARG A 220 12.61 14.34 -12.46
C ARG A 220 13.01 12.92 -12.82
N PHE A 221 13.01 12.62 -14.12
CA PHE A 221 13.59 11.38 -14.65
C PHE A 221 14.98 11.65 -15.22
N ALA A 222 15.84 10.65 -15.17
CA ALA A 222 17.19 10.69 -15.73
C ALA A 222 17.55 9.35 -16.38
N GLY A 223 18.06 9.41 -17.61
CA GLY A 223 18.64 8.30 -18.36
C GLY A 223 20.17 8.32 -18.40
N SER A 224 20.80 9.37 -17.88
CA SER A 224 22.27 9.46 -17.71
C SER A 224 22.63 10.09 -16.37
N PHE A 225 23.92 10.01 -16.02
CA PHE A 225 24.42 10.65 -14.79
C PHE A 225 24.29 12.19 -14.84
N GLU A 226 24.51 12.80 -16.00
CA GLU A 226 24.36 14.24 -16.21
C GLU A 226 22.90 14.69 -16.03
N GLU A 227 21.95 13.92 -16.57
CA GLU A 227 20.53 14.16 -16.35
C GLU A 227 20.15 14.00 -14.87
N LEU A 228 20.76 13.03 -14.17
CA LEU A 228 20.54 12.85 -12.74
C LEU A 228 21.04 14.07 -11.95
N GLN A 229 22.23 14.60 -12.27
CA GLN A 229 22.76 15.81 -11.63
C GLN A 229 21.83 16.99 -11.83
N SER A 230 21.43 17.27 -13.07
CA SER A 230 20.51 18.37 -13.39
C SER A 230 19.14 18.18 -12.72
N GLY A 231 18.63 16.95 -12.70
CA GLY A 231 17.37 16.60 -12.04
C GLY A 231 17.43 16.81 -10.53
N ALA A 232 18.51 16.39 -9.87
CA ALA A 232 18.71 16.55 -8.44
C ALA A 232 18.85 18.03 -8.03
N GLU A 233 19.53 18.85 -8.84
CA GLU A 233 19.59 20.30 -8.64
C GLU A 233 18.22 20.97 -8.75
N ALA A 234 17.40 20.56 -9.72
CA ALA A 234 16.05 21.10 -9.90
C ALA A 234 15.07 20.67 -8.80
N VAL A 235 15.21 19.43 -8.31
CA VAL A 235 14.38 18.87 -7.22
C VAL A 235 14.81 19.41 -5.85
N GLY A 236 16.11 19.64 -5.66
CA GLY A 236 16.71 20.07 -4.40
C GLY A 236 17.10 18.91 -3.48
N TYR A 237 18.00 19.18 -2.52
CA TYR A 237 18.49 18.20 -1.55
C TYR A 237 17.86 18.41 -0.15
N PRO A 238 17.70 17.34 0.65
CA PRO A 238 17.92 15.95 0.27
C PRO A 238 16.90 15.43 -0.75
N CYS A 239 17.32 14.50 -1.61
CA CYS A 239 16.46 13.82 -2.57
C CYS A 239 16.63 12.31 -2.49
N VAL A 240 15.78 11.58 -3.20
CA VAL A 240 15.79 10.12 -3.30
C VAL A 240 15.94 9.72 -4.75
N VAL A 241 16.93 8.90 -5.06
CA VAL A 241 17.17 8.34 -6.40
C VAL A 241 16.72 6.89 -6.40
N LYS A 242 15.88 6.51 -7.38
CA LYS A 242 15.30 5.16 -7.50
C LYS A 242 15.37 4.69 -8.96
N PRO A 243 15.76 3.43 -9.23
CA PRO A 243 15.54 2.83 -10.54
C PRO A 243 14.05 2.82 -10.88
N ILE A 244 13.70 3.00 -12.15
CA ILE A 244 12.30 2.96 -12.58
C ILE A 244 11.70 1.57 -12.40
N MET A 245 12.50 0.52 -12.60
CA MET A 245 12.09 -0.88 -12.44
C MET A 245 12.75 -1.46 -11.17
N SER A 246 12.13 -1.23 -10.01
CA SER A 246 12.58 -1.82 -8.74
C SER A 246 11.44 -1.97 -7.73
N SER A 247 11.59 -2.91 -6.80
CA SER A 247 10.70 -3.09 -5.64
C SER A 247 11.50 -3.12 -4.34
N SER A 248 10.80 -2.96 -3.20
CA SER A 248 11.36 -3.16 -1.85
C SER A 248 12.62 -2.34 -1.56
N GLY A 249 12.74 -1.14 -2.16
CA GLY A 249 13.87 -0.24 -1.96
C GLY A 249 15.20 -0.69 -2.61
N HIS A 250 15.24 -1.76 -3.39
CA HIS A 250 16.46 -2.17 -4.09
C HIS A 250 16.95 -1.11 -5.10
N GLY A 251 18.23 -0.75 -5.03
CA GLY A 251 18.84 0.30 -5.84
C GLY A 251 18.46 1.73 -5.43
N GLN A 252 17.68 1.92 -4.35
CA GLN A 252 17.30 3.25 -3.86
C GLN A 252 18.39 3.87 -2.99
N SER A 253 18.67 5.16 -3.23
CA SER A 253 19.58 5.96 -2.39
C SER A 253 18.94 7.27 -1.95
N VAL A 254 19.17 7.67 -0.69
CA VAL A 254 18.92 9.05 -0.24
C VAL A 254 20.20 9.84 -0.44
N VAL A 255 20.09 10.94 -1.15
CA VAL A 255 21.20 11.81 -1.55
C VAL A 255 21.05 13.12 -0.80
N LYS A 256 22.00 13.41 0.09
CA LYS A 256 22.00 14.63 0.92
C LYS A 256 22.70 15.82 0.26
N GLY A 257 23.49 15.54 -0.78
CA GLY A 257 24.26 16.53 -1.52
C GLY A 257 24.80 15.94 -2.82
N ALA A 258 25.29 16.82 -3.71
CA ALA A 258 25.75 16.45 -5.05
C ALA A 258 26.89 15.43 -5.03
N GLU A 259 27.71 15.41 -3.98
CA GLU A 259 28.83 14.48 -3.81
C GLU A 259 28.40 13.01 -3.68
N GLN A 260 27.13 12.74 -3.35
CA GLN A 260 26.60 11.38 -3.21
C GLN A 260 25.93 10.86 -4.48
N LEU A 261 25.78 11.69 -5.52
CA LEU A 261 25.05 11.31 -6.73
C LEU A 261 25.73 10.19 -7.52
N GLU A 262 27.06 10.19 -7.60
CA GLU A 262 27.79 9.17 -8.36
C GLU A 262 27.59 7.78 -7.76
N GLN A 263 27.68 7.68 -6.43
CA GLN A 263 27.37 6.45 -5.71
C GLN A 263 25.90 6.04 -5.87
N ALA A 264 24.97 6.99 -5.77
CA ALA A 264 23.55 6.72 -5.93
C ALA A 264 23.20 6.23 -7.35
N TRP A 265 23.85 6.79 -8.38
CA TRP A 265 23.73 6.33 -9.76
C TRP A 265 24.24 4.89 -9.89
N GLN A 266 25.45 4.61 -9.41
CA GLN A 266 26.03 3.27 -9.45
C GLN A 266 25.13 2.24 -8.76
N GLU A 267 24.63 2.54 -7.56
CA GLU A 267 23.69 1.70 -6.81
C GLU A 267 22.38 1.47 -7.57
N ALA A 268 21.84 2.50 -8.23
CA ALA A 268 20.64 2.35 -9.05
C ALA A 268 20.89 1.47 -10.30
N GLN A 269 22.10 1.51 -10.86
CA GLN A 269 22.46 0.67 -12.00
C GLN A 269 22.71 -0.78 -11.59
N THR A 270 23.41 -1.04 -10.47
CA THR A 270 23.88 -2.37 -10.09
C THR A 270 22.97 -3.09 -9.10
N GLY A 271 22.21 -2.35 -8.28
CA GLY A 271 21.31 -2.88 -7.25
C GLY A 271 19.93 -3.31 -7.77
N ARG A 272 19.64 -3.11 -9.05
CA ARG A 272 18.37 -3.53 -9.66
C ARG A 272 18.37 -5.02 -10.04
N ARG A 273 17.20 -5.67 -10.03
CA ARG A 273 17.07 -7.10 -10.37
C ARG A 273 17.61 -7.47 -11.76
N ALA A 274 17.55 -6.54 -12.72
CA ALA A 274 18.04 -6.70 -14.09
C ALA A 274 19.45 -6.12 -14.33
N ALA A 275 20.29 -5.95 -13.30
CA ALA A 275 21.59 -5.30 -13.42
C ALA A 275 22.54 -5.95 -14.45
N ASN A 276 22.33 -7.24 -14.77
CA ASN A 276 23.18 -8.02 -15.66
C ASN A 276 22.73 -8.03 -17.13
N ASP A 277 21.70 -7.27 -17.51
CA ASP A 277 21.19 -7.23 -18.89
C ASP A 277 22.00 -6.29 -19.82
N GLY A 278 23.01 -5.60 -19.28
CA GLY A 278 23.87 -4.67 -20.02
C GLY A 278 23.18 -3.35 -20.38
N THR A 279 21.97 -3.09 -19.89
CA THR A 279 21.23 -1.84 -20.16
C THR A 279 21.48 -0.79 -19.08
N VAL A 280 21.23 0.47 -19.40
CA VAL A 280 21.18 1.54 -18.41
C VAL A 280 19.73 1.64 -17.94
N SER A 281 19.47 1.35 -16.67
CA SER A 281 18.18 1.70 -16.07
C SER A 281 18.06 3.20 -16.00
N ARG A 282 16.96 3.74 -16.52
CA ARG A 282 16.51 5.08 -16.16
C ARG A 282 16.16 5.12 -14.67
N VAL A 283 16.26 6.30 -14.08
CA VAL A 283 15.96 6.56 -12.66
C VAL A 283 14.97 7.70 -12.50
N ILE A 284 14.28 7.74 -11.38
CA ILE A 284 13.54 8.89 -10.88
C ILE A 284 14.29 9.49 -9.70
N VAL A 285 14.42 10.82 -9.68
CA VAL A 285 14.90 11.60 -8.53
C VAL A 285 13.73 12.38 -7.94
N GLU A 286 13.48 12.20 -6.64
CA GLU A 286 12.31 12.74 -5.93
C GLU A 286 12.74 13.55 -4.70
N ALA A 287 12.04 14.66 -4.40
CA ALA A 287 12.39 15.50 -3.24
C ALA A 287 12.12 14.77 -1.93
N LEU A 288 13.08 14.73 -0.99
CA LEU A 288 12.85 14.16 0.35
C LEU A 288 11.94 15.10 1.19
N VAL A 289 10.63 14.95 1.05
CA VAL A 289 9.56 15.58 1.85
C VAL A 289 9.57 15.28 3.36
N PRO A 290 9.13 16.23 4.22
CA PRO A 290 9.00 16.06 5.67
C PRO A 290 7.75 15.23 6.02
N LEU A 291 7.93 13.92 6.00
CA LEU A 291 6.88 12.92 6.21
C LEU A 291 6.55 12.79 7.71
N ALA A 292 5.25 12.91 8.05
CA ALA A 292 4.74 12.61 9.38
C ALA A 292 4.42 11.12 9.54
N TYR A 293 3.71 10.54 8.58
CA TYR A 293 3.37 9.11 8.53
C TYR A 293 2.91 8.69 7.13
N GLU A 294 2.87 7.36 6.91
CA GLU A 294 2.42 6.74 5.68
C GLU A 294 1.04 6.08 5.88
N LEU A 295 0.21 6.11 4.84
CA LEU A 295 -1.08 5.43 4.80
C LEU A 295 -1.15 4.49 3.60
N THR A 296 -1.88 3.39 3.76
CA THR A 296 -2.39 2.59 2.64
C THR A 296 -3.91 2.70 2.61
N VAL A 297 -4.47 3.10 1.48
CA VAL A 297 -5.91 3.05 1.24
C VAL A 297 -6.20 1.92 0.26
N LEU A 298 -6.59 0.77 0.81
CA LEU A 298 -7.05 -0.34 -0.01
C LEU A 298 -8.30 0.09 -0.76
N THR A 299 -8.24 0.02 -2.09
CA THR A 299 -9.29 0.48 -2.98
C THR A 299 -9.70 -0.66 -3.89
N VAL A 300 -11.00 -0.98 -3.92
CA VAL A 300 -11.53 -2.14 -4.63
C VAL A 300 -12.30 -1.64 -5.84
N SER A 301 -11.86 -2.06 -7.03
CA SER A 301 -12.64 -1.92 -8.26
C SER A 301 -13.36 -3.23 -8.52
N SER A 302 -14.69 -3.17 -8.67
CA SER A 302 -15.52 -4.32 -8.97
C SER A 302 -16.60 -3.96 -9.98
N ARG A 303 -17.44 -4.94 -10.31
CA ARG A 303 -18.63 -4.70 -11.13
C ARG A 303 -19.59 -3.66 -10.54
N ALA A 304 -19.55 -3.43 -9.22
CA ALA A 304 -20.37 -2.42 -8.55
C ALA A 304 -19.72 -1.02 -8.49
N GLY A 305 -18.56 -0.83 -9.13
CA GLY A 305 -17.80 0.41 -9.10
C GLY A 305 -16.57 0.33 -8.18
N VAL A 306 -16.04 1.50 -7.84
CA VAL A 306 -14.84 1.66 -7.00
C VAL A 306 -15.23 2.11 -5.60
N VAL A 307 -14.74 1.40 -4.59
CA VAL A 307 -14.97 1.69 -3.15
C VAL A 307 -13.66 1.59 -2.37
N THR A 308 -13.54 2.28 -1.24
CA THR A 308 -12.29 2.34 -0.44
C THR A 308 -12.51 1.79 0.97
N CYS A 309 -11.52 1.06 1.50
CA CYS A 309 -11.51 0.66 2.90
C CYS A 309 -11.23 1.87 3.80
N ALA A 310 -11.42 1.71 5.11
CA ALA A 310 -10.84 2.64 6.07
C ALA A 310 -9.31 2.67 5.89
N PRO A 311 -8.65 3.85 5.91
CA PRO A 311 -7.20 3.93 5.75
C PRO A 311 -6.46 3.07 6.78
N ILE A 312 -5.34 2.50 6.34
CA ILE A 312 -4.46 1.68 7.14
C ILE A 312 -3.20 2.50 7.44
N GLY A 313 -2.90 2.69 8.72
CA GLY A 313 -1.62 3.25 9.13
C GLY A 313 -0.54 2.18 9.05
N GLN A 314 0.70 2.57 8.76
CA GLN A 314 1.80 1.63 8.64
C GLN A 314 3.11 2.16 9.21
N ARG A 315 3.98 1.22 9.59
CA ARG A 315 5.38 1.44 9.91
C ARG A 315 6.23 0.58 8.97
N GLN A 316 7.07 1.25 8.22
CA GLN A 316 8.08 0.62 7.39
C GLN A 316 9.45 0.74 8.06
N ASP A 317 10.32 -0.22 7.79
CA ASP A 317 11.71 -0.21 8.25
C ASP A 317 12.61 -0.79 7.17
N HIS A 318 13.64 -0.04 6.79
CA HIS A 318 14.56 -0.38 5.71
C HIS A 318 13.92 -0.72 4.34
N GLY A 319 12.67 -0.30 4.09
CA GLY A 319 11.95 -0.62 2.85
C GLY A 319 11.02 -1.82 2.96
N ASP A 320 10.96 -2.45 4.14
CA ASP A 320 10.03 -3.54 4.45
C ASP A 320 8.96 -3.08 5.42
N TYR A 321 7.72 -3.46 5.14
CA TYR A 321 6.60 -3.34 6.06
C TYR A 321 6.86 -4.14 7.35
N ARG A 322 6.68 -3.50 8.52
CA ARG A 322 6.81 -4.13 9.84
C ARG A 322 5.48 -4.24 10.57
N GLU A 323 4.69 -3.17 10.59
CA GLU A 323 3.43 -3.12 11.32
C GLU A 323 2.41 -2.26 10.59
N SER A 324 1.13 -2.64 10.66
CA SER A 324 0.01 -1.83 10.18
C SER A 324 -1.14 -1.94 11.13
N TRP A 325 -2.03 -0.94 11.10
CA TRP A 325 -3.22 -0.90 11.93
C TRP A 325 -4.39 -0.27 11.20
N GLN A 326 -5.60 -0.71 11.56
CA GLN A 326 -6.84 -0.23 10.97
C GLN A 326 -7.94 -0.12 12.04
N PRO A 327 -8.68 1.01 12.09
CA PRO A 327 -8.50 2.21 11.26
C PRO A 327 -7.24 3.01 11.65
N ALA A 328 -6.68 3.76 10.69
CA ALA A 328 -5.66 4.75 10.97
C ALA A 328 -6.22 5.91 11.82
N ASN A 329 -5.44 6.42 12.77
CA ASN A 329 -5.79 7.61 13.54
C ASN A 329 -5.46 8.87 12.73
N VAL A 330 -6.44 9.38 11.98
CA VAL A 330 -6.31 10.57 11.12
C VAL A 330 -7.52 11.48 11.31
N ASP A 331 -7.36 12.78 11.07
CA ASP A 331 -8.49 13.71 11.08
C ASP A 331 -9.40 13.55 9.84
N ASP A 332 -10.61 14.08 9.92
CA ASP A 332 -11.63 13.95 8.86
C ASP A 332 -11.17 14.54 7.50
N ALA A 333 -10.36 15.60 7.54
CA ALA A 333 -9.87 16.27 6.33
C ALA A 333 -8.83 15.40 5.60
N THR A 334 -7.93 14.80 6.35
CA THR A 334 -6.92 13.85 5.87
C THR A 334 -7.59 12.59 5.37
N LEU A 335 -8.57 12.05 6.10
CA LEU A 335 -9.36 10.89 5.70
C LEU A 335 -10.04 11.11 4.34
N ALA A 336 -10.79 12.21 4.21
CA ALA A 336 -11.49 12.54 2.97
C ALA A 336 -10.52 12.74 1.79
N THR A 337 -9.38 13.39 2.03
CA THR A 337 -8.35 13.62 1.01
C THR A 337 -7.70 12.31 0.58
N ALA A 338 -7.35 11.43 1.52
CA ALA A 338 -6.74 10.14 1.26
C ALA A 338 -7.66 9.25 0.41
N GLN A 339 -8.94 9.16 0.78
CA GLN A 339 -9.94 8.40 0.02
C GLN A 339 -10.16 8.98 -1.38
N ARG A 340 -10.20 10.31 -1.52
CA ARG A 340 -10.34 10.97 -2.83
C ARG A 340 -9.16 10.68 -3.74
N ILE A 341 -7.92 10.79 -3.24
CA ILE A 341 -6.71 10.48 -4.02
C ILE A 341 -6.74 9.02 -4.47
N ALA A 342 -7.02 8.10 -3.54
CA ALA A 342 -7.05 6.67 -3.84
C ALA A 342 -8.13 6.29 -4.86
N CYS A 343 -9.34 6.82 -4.69
CA CYS A 343 -10.44 6.62 -5.63
C CYS A 343 -10.11 7.19 -7.01
N THR A 344 -9.53 8.40 -7.07
CA THR A 344 -9.15 9.04 -8.35
C THR A 344 -8.08 8.24 -9.08
N ALA A 345 -7.04 7.79 -8.37
CA ALA A 345 -5.98 6.95 -8.95
C ALA A 345 -6.54 5.67 -9.58
N VAL A 346 -7.37 4.93 -8.83
CA VAL A 346 -7.94 3.67 -9.30
C VAL A 346 -8.97 3.89 -10.40
N LEU A 347 -9.82 4.92 -10.32
CA LEU A 347 -10.76 5.24 -11.39
C LEU A 347 -10.05 5.54 -12.71
N GLY A 348 -8.95 6.31 -12.68
CA GLY A 348 -8.15 6.59 -13.87
C GLY A 348 -7.57 5.34 -14.51
N MET A 349 -6.98 4.45 -13.70
CA MET A 349 -6.47 3.16 -14.16
C MET A 349 -7.56 2.25 -14.72
N VAL A 350 -8.72 2.19 -14.06
CA VAL A 350 -9.85 1.38 -14.48
C VAL A 350 -10.44 1.89 -15.78
N ASP A 351 -10.57 3.21 -15.95
CA ASP A 351 -11.01 3.82 -17.20
C ASP A 351 -10.08 3.45 -18.36
N GLN A 352 -8.76 3.51 -18.16
CA GLN A 352 -7.80 3.07 -19.17
C GLN A 352 -7.96 1.58 -19.51
N ALA A 353 -8.06 0.71 -18.51
CA ALA A 353 -8.26 -0.72 -18.73
C ALA A 353 -9.55 -1.01 -19.52
N GLN A 354 -10.63 -0.29 -19.21
CA GLN A 354 -11.92 -0.44 -19.91
C GLN A 354 -11.86 0.03 -21.37
N ARG A 355 -11.13 1.12 -21.65
CA ARG A 355 -10.85 1.56 -23.03
C ARG A 355 -10.06 0.53 -23.83
N GLU A 356 -9.22 -0.25 -23.17
CA GLU A 356 -8.46 -1.38 -23.75
C GLU A 356 -9.28 -2.69 -23.80
N GLY A 357 -10.55 -2.67 -23.40
CA GLY A 357 -11.45 -3.83 -23.41
C GLY A 357 -11.29 -4.78 -22.22
N GLU A 358 -10.44 -4.44 -21.26
CA GLU A 358 -10.24 -5.20 -20.02
C GLU A 358 -11.20 -4.73 -18.90
N ARG A 359 -11.17 -5.42 -17.75
CA ARG A 359 -12.14 -5.16 -16.66
C ARG A 359 -11.68 -4.09 -15.67
N GLY A 360 -10.39 -4.07 -15.34
CA GLY A 360 -9.86 -3.23 -14.27
C GLY A 360 -10.33 -3.66 -12.87
N TRP A 361 -10.81 -4.90 -12.69
CA TRP A 361 -11.35 -5.37 -11.41
C TRP A 361 -10.29 -6.02 -10.54
N GLY A 362 -10.30 -5.66 -9.26
CA GLY A 362 -9.31 -6.13 -8.29
C GLY A 362 -9.21 -5.19 -7.09
N VAL A 363 -8.21 -5.46 -6.27
CA VAL A 363 -7.84 -4.64 -5.11
C VAL A 363 -6.58 -3.90 -5.49
N PHE A 364 -6.50 -2.65 -5.07
CA PHE A 364 -5.37 -1.77 -5.28
C PHE A 364 -4.90 -1.26 -3.91
N GLY A 365 -3.63 -1.46 -3.58
CA GLY A 365 -3.00 -0.83 -2.43
C GLY A 365 -2.47 0.54 -2.81
N VAL A 366 -3.23 1.60 -2.57
CA VAL A 366 -2.77 2.98 -2.84
C VAL A 366 -1.98 3.48 -1.63
N GLU A 367 -0.69 3.73 -1.82
CA GLU A 367 0.19 4.28 -0.80
C GLU A 367 0.21 5.81 -0.85
N LEU A 368 0.08 6.42 0.33
CA LEU A 368 0.05 7.87 0.49
C LEU A 368 1.05 8.32 1.55
N PHE A 369 1.64 9.48 1.32
CA PHE A 369 2.42 10.21 2.31
C PHE A 369 1.57 11.30 2.94
N VAL A 370 1.60 11.39 4.27
CA VAL A 370 1.07 12.53 5.00
C VAL A 370 2.24 13.32 5.56
N LEU A 371 2.36 14.59 5.18
CA LEU A 371 3.44 15.47 5.62
C LEU A 371 3.13 16.09 6.98
N ASP A 372 4.16 16.65 7.64
CA ASP A 372 4.04 17.35 8.93
C ASP A 372 2.99 18.49 8.93
N ASN A 373 2.72 19.07 7.76
CA ASN A 373 1.74 20.14 7.59
C ASN A 373 0.33 19.64 7.21
N GLY A 374 0.09 18.32 7.20
CA GLY A 374 -1.18 17.70 6.82
C GLY A 374 -1.40 17.50 5.31
N THR A 375 -0.43 17.85 4.46
CA THR A 375 -0.53 17.59 3.02
C THR A 375 -0.49 16.09 2.75
N VAL A 376 -1.46 15.58 1.96
CA VAL A 376 -1.50 14.20 1.52
C VAL A 376 -1.01 14.08 0.08
N LEU A 377 0.01 13.27 -0.16
CA LEU A 377 0.61 13.03 -1.47
C LEU A 377 0.41 11.57 -1.88
N PHE A 378 0.11 11.34 -3.15
CA PHE A 378 0.20 10.02 -3.77
C PHE A 378 1.67 9.59 -3.87
N ASN A 379 2.01 8.40 -3.38
CA ASN A 379 3.34 7.81 -3.50
C ASN A 379 3.37 6.80 -4.65
N GLU A 380 2.63 5.69 -4.51
CA GLU A 380 2.55 4.61 -5.49
C GLU A 380 1.25 3.80 -5.33
N VAL A 381 1.06 2.81 -6.21
CA VAL A 381 -0.07 1.88 -6.12
C VAL A 381 0.35 0.48 -6.53
N SER A 382 -0.01 -0.49 -5.70
CA SER A 382 0.10 -1.91 -6.04
C SER A 382 -1.23 -2.37 -6.63
N PRO A 383 -1.27 -2.96 -7.85
CA PRO A 383 -2.51 -3.38 -8.51
C PRO A 383 -2.96 -4.77 -8.03
N ARG A 384 -2.81 -5.04 -6.73
CA ARG A 384 -3.06 -6.34 -6.08
C ARG A 384 -3.26 -6.11 -4.57
N PRO A 385 -3.67 -7.14 -3.81
CA PRO A 385 -3.55 -7.11 -2.35
C PRO A 385 -2.17 -6.64 -1.90
N HIS A 386 -2.14 -5.86 -0.83
CA HIS A 386 -0.95 -5.18 -0.31
C HIS A 386 -0.56 -5.76 1.04
N ASP A 387 0.73 -5.86 1.36
CA ASP A 387 1.15 -6.52 2.60
C ASP A 387 0.67 -5.81 3.88
N THR A 388 0.62 -4.47 3.88
CA THR A 388 0.00 -3.69 4.96
C THR A 388 -1.47 -4.05 5.17
N GLY A 389 -2.15 -4.55 4.13
CA GLY A 389 -3.54 -4.95 4.14
C GLY A 389 -3.82 -6.27 4.86
N MET A 390 -2.78 -7.02 5.27
CA MET A 390 -2.95 -8.25 6.06
C MET A 390 -3.73 -8.02 7.37
N VAL A 391 -3.70 -6.79 7.92
CA VAL A 391 -4.54 -6.38 9.06
C VAL A 391 -6.04 -6.60 8.80
N THR A 392 -6.49 -6.57 7.54
CA THR A 392 -7.88 -6.81 7.15
C THR A 392 -8.38 -8.21 7.46
N MET A 393 -7.48 -9.18 7.67
CA MET A 393 -7.84 -10.52 8.16
C MET A 393 -8.39 -10.49 9.60
N MET A 394 -8.10 -9.43 10.36
CA MET A 394 -8.57 -9.23 11.74
C MET A 394 -9.60 -8.10 11.85
N SER A 395 -9.48 -7.04 11.03
CA SER A 395 -10.34 -5.85 11.14
C SER A 395 -11.65 -5.93 10.34
N GLN A 396 -11.74 -6.80 9.33
CA GLN A 396 -12.87 -6.87 8.42
C GLN A 396 -13.39 -8.31 8.27
N ARG A 397 -14.70 -8.45 8.03
CA ARG A 397 -15.29 -9.75 7.67
C ARG A 397 -14.77 -10.28 6.34
N LEU A 398 -14.57 -9.38 5.39
CA LEU A 398 -13.92 -9.68 4.12
C LEU A 398 -12.54 -9.03 4.16
N SER A 399 -11.50 -9.86 4.26
CA SER A 399 -10.13 -9.42 4.06
C SER A 399 -9.96 -8.86 2.65
N GLU A 400 -8.87 -8.14 2.41
CA GLU A 400 -8.51 -7.69 1.07
C GLU A 400 -8.44 -8.85 0.07
N PHE A 401 -8.05 -10.05 0.51
CA PHE A 401 -7.96 -11.25 -0.32
C PHE A 401 -9.35 -11.72 -0.73
N ALA A 402 -10.32 -11.70 0.19
CA ALA A 402 -11.71 -12.04 -0.09
C ALA A 402 -12.37 -10.98 -1.00
N LEU A 403 -12.06 -9.71 -0.78
CA LEU A 403 -12.50 -8.59 -1.65
C LEU A 403 -11.92 -8.74 -3.06
N HIS A 404 -10.65 -9.08 -3.17
CA HIS A 404 -9.98 -9.35 -4.45
C HIS A 404 -10.63 -10.52 -5.18
N ALA A 405 -10.78 -11.67 -4.52
CA ALA A 405 -11.43 -12.86 -5.09
C ALA A 405 -12.85 -12.54 -5.61
N ARG A 406 -13.65 -11.79 -4.82
CA ARG A 406 -14.99 -11.36 -5.27
C ARG A 406 -14.93 -10.48 -6.51
N ALA A 407 -14.09 -9.45 -6.49
CA ALA A 407 -13.96 -8.51 -7.60
C ALA A 407 -13.54 -9.22 -8.90
N VAL A 408 -12.51 -10.07 -8.84
CA VAL A 408 -11.97 -10.74 -10.05
C VAL A 408 -12.91 -11.78 -10.63
N LEU A 409 -13.76 -12.41 -9.79
CA LEU A 409 -14.83 -13.31 -10.23
C LEU A 409 -16.06 -12.56 -10.77
N GLY A 410 -16.06 -11.22 -10.73
CA GLY A 410 -17.16 -10.38 -11.24
C GLY A 410 -18.32 -10.21 -10.26
N LEU A 411 -18.12 -10.55 -8.97
CA LEU A 411 -19.09 -10.33 -7.92
C LEU A 411 -19.07 -8.86 -7.48
N PRO A 412 -20.23 -8.30 -7.09
CA PRO A 412 -20.29 -6.91 -6.63
C PRO A 412 -19.58 -6.75 -5.28
N VAL A 413 -18.80 -5.68 -5.16
CA VAL A 413 -18.23 -5.20 -3.90
C VAL A 413 -18.72 -3.77 -3.67
N THR A 414 -19.36 -3.54 -2.54
CA THR A 414 -20.03 -2.28 -2.16
C THR A 414 -19.41 -1.76 -0.88
N GLN A 415 -19.65 -0.49 -0.52
CA GLN A 415 -19.04 0.08 0.68
C GLN A 415 -19.32 -0.73 1.96
N GLU A 416 -20.53 -1.30 2.09
CA GLU A 416 -20.91 -2.16 3.22
C GLU A 416 -20.05 -3.42 3.36
N HIS A 417 -19.55 -3.95 2.24
CA HIS A 417 -18.67 -5.12 2.24
C HIS A 417 -17.29 -4.82 2.86
N LEU A 418 -16.90 -3.56 2.94
CA LEU A 418 -15.62 -3.09 3.46
C LEU A 418 -15.72 -2.62 4.92
N ASN A 419 -16.92 -2.70 5.53
CA ASN A 419 -17.12 -2.27 6.91
C ASN A 419 -16.22 -3.05 7.88
N LEU A 420 -15.65 -2.31 8.83
CA LEU A 420 -14.90 -2.90 9.94
C LEU A 420 -15.84 -3.75 10.81
N THR A 421 -15.35 -4.89 11.26
CA THR A 421 -16.05 -5.79 12.18
C THR A 421 -15.38 -5.83 13.55
N LEU A 422 -14.95 -4.66 14.00
CA LEU A 422 -14.32 -4.44 15.30
C LEU A 422 -15.36 -3.98 16.33
N ARG A 423 -15.05 -4.17 17.61
CA ARG A 423 -15.80 -3.51 18.69
C ARG A 423 -15.66 -2.00 18.52
N GLN A 424 -16.70 -1.25 18.87
CA GLN A 424 -16.70 0.20 18.69
C GLN A 424 -15.51 0.85 19.43
N GLY A 425 -14.74 1.65 18.70
CA GLY A 425 -13.53 2.31 19.22
C GLY A 425 -12.27 1.43 19.22
N SER A 426 -12.36 0.14 18.91
CA SER A 426 -11.18 -0.74 18.82
C SER A 426 -10.43 -0.60 17.50
N VAL A 427 -9.17 -1.02 17.53
CA VAL A 427 -8.23 -1.03 16.40
C VAL A 427 -7.71 -2.45 16.23
N ALA A 428 -7.48 -2.89 15.00
CA ALA A 428 -6.68 -4.09 14.71
C ALA A 428 -5.27 -3.70 14.28
N ALA A 429 -4.30 -4.55 14.55
CA ALA A 429 -2.94 -4.41 14.05
C ALA A 429 -2.39 -5.74 13.52
N SER A 430 -1.49 -5.66 12.54
CA SER A 430 -0.59 -6.74 12.15
C SER A 430 0.85 -6.40 12.53
N HIS A 431 1.63 -7.44 12.83
CA HIS A 431 3.07 -7.37 13.05
C HIS A 431 3.77 -8.45 12.22
N ALA A 432 4.64 -8.03 11.30
CA ALA A 432 5.38 -8.93 10.43
C ALA A 432 6.47 -9.66 11.23
N ILE A 433 6.49 -10.98 11.15
CA ILE A 433 7.51 -11.82 11.77
C ILE A 433 8.57 -12.10 10.70
N VAL A 434 9.70 -11.43 10.86
CA VAL A 434 10.82 -11.47 9.92
C VAL A 434 11.99 -12.17 10.58
N ILE A 435 12.59 -13.12 9.88
CA ILE A 435 13.62 -14.01 10.39
C ILE A 435 14.89 -13.79 9.59
N GLU A 436 16.03 -13.77 10.28
CA GLU A 436 17.36 -13.79 9.68
C GLU A 436 18.00 -15.17 9.83
N GLY A 437 18.51 -15.72 8.72
CA GLY A 437 19.29 -16.95 8.71
C GLY A 437 19.20 -17.72 7.39
N GLU A 438 19.70 -18.96 7.42
CA GLU A 438 19.71 -19.88 6.28
C GLU A 438 19.18 -21.23 6.75
N GLY A 439 18.12 -21.74 6.11
CA GLY A 439 17.54 -23.05 6.43
C GLY A 439 16.04 -23.03 6.68
N GLU A 440 15.53 -24.10 7.29
CA GLU A 440 14.09 -24.27 7.52
C GLU A 440 13.68 -23.66 8.87
N ALA A 441 12.60 -22.87 8.89
CA ALA A 441 12.12 -22.25 10.12
C ALA A 441 11.10 -23.13 10.85
N VAL A 442 11.37 -23.42 12.12
CA VAL A 442 10.46 -24.16 13.02
C VAL A 442 9.87 -23.20 14.04
N PHE A 443 8.54 -23.10 14.05
CA PHE A 443 7.79 -22.30 15.01
C PHE A 443 7.27 -23.20 16.16
N SER A 444 7.53 -22.79 17.40
CA SER A 444 7.10 -23.47 18.61
C SER A 444 6.58 -22.48 19.65
N ASN A 445 6.04 -22.98 20.78
CA ASN A 445 5.36 -22.16 21.80
C ASN A 445 4.06 -21.49 21.29
N LEU A 446 3.39 -22.10 20.31
CA LEU A 446 2.12 -21.62 19.75
C LEU A 446 0.98 -21.55 20.79
N PRO A 447 0.80 -22.52 21.72
CA PRO A 447 -0.28 -22.44 22.71
C PRO A 447 -0.20 -21.16 23.56
N GLU A 448 1.00 -20.77 23.97
CA GLU A 448 1.27 -19.58 24.76
C GLU A 448 1.12 -18.31 23.91
N ALA A 449 1.66 -18.32 22.68
CA ALA A 449 1.57 -17.17 21.78
C ALA A 449 0.13 -16.82 21.37
N LEU A 450 -0.78 -17.81 21.35
CA LEU A 450 -2.19 -17.65 20.99
C LEU A 450 -3.15 -17.84 22.17
N ALA A 451 -2.66 -17.82 23.41
CA ALA A 451 -3.49 -17.97 24.60
C ALA A 451 -4.46 -16.79 24.81
N GLU A 452 -4.03 -15.59 24.43
CA GLU A 452 -4.82 -14.37 24.60
C GLU A 452 -5.93 -14.26 23.55
N PRO A 453 -7.19 -13.99 23.96
CA PRO A 453 -8.29 -13.74 23.02
C PRO A 453 -7.99 -12.58 22.07
N ASP A 454 -8.72 -12.50 20.97
CA ASP A 454 -8.57 -11.44 19.96
C ASP A 454 -7.12 -11.27 19.43
N THR A 455 -6.35 -12.37 19.41
CA THR A 455 -5.05 -12.51 18.76
C THR A 455 -5.09 -13.64 17.74
N ASP A 456 -4.22 -13.58 16.73
CA ASP A 456 -4.15 -14.59 15.68
C ASP A 456 -2.74 -14.62 15.03
N LEU A 457 -2.44 -15.67 14.27
CA LEU A 457 -1.16 -15.90 13.62
C LEU A 457 -1.35 -16.51 12.23
N ARG A 458 -0.57 -16.05 11.24
CA ARG A 458 -0.45 -16.66 9.92
C ARG A 458 1.01 -17.02 9.68
N ILE A 459 1.34 -18.30 9.74
CA ILE A 459 2.62 -18.81 9.27
C ILE A 459 2.52 -19.04 7.76
N PHE A 460 3.38 -18.40 6.99
CA PHE A 460 3.28 -18.40 5.53
C PHE A 460 3.73 -19.70 4.89
N THR A 461 4.37 -20.58 5.67
CA THR A 461 4.89 -21.89 5.24
C THR A 461 5.88 -21.78 4.09
N LYS A 462 6.63 -20.68 4.00
CA LYS A 462 7.78 -20.57 3.09
C LYS A 462 8.78 -21.69 3.40
N PRO A 463 9.33 -22.38 2.39
CA PRO A 463 10.11 -23.60 2.60
C PRO A 463 11.42 -23.36 3.35
N ALA A 464 12.03 -22.18 3.19
CA ALA A 464 13.27 -21.82 3.85
C ALA A 464 13.41 -20.30 4.02
N VAL A 465 14.27 -19.89 4.95
CA VAL A 465 14.81 -18.55 5.09
C VAL A 465 16.13 -18.49 4.31
N HIS A 466 16.33 -17.40 3.57
CA HIS A 466 17.60 -17.05 2.93
C HIS A 466 17.87 -15.58 3.22
N GLY A 467 18.93 -15.29 3.97
CA GLY A 467 19.20 -13.95 4.51
C GLY A 467 18.09 -13.48 5.44
N HIS A 468 17.36 -12.43 5.04
CA HIS A 468 16.29 -11.81 5.82
C HIS A 468 14.95 -11.99 5.10
N ARG A 469 14.00 -12.73 5.73
CA ARG A 469 12.73 -13.11 5.08
C ARG A 469 11.55 -13.02 6.03
N ARG A 470 10.46 -12.41 5.58
CA ARG A 470 9.17 -12.41 6.29
C ARG A 470 8.55 -13.81 6.24
N MET A 471 8.36 -14.46 7.38
CA MET A 471 7.93 -15.87 7.46
C MET A 471 6.54 -16.05 8.06
N ALA A 472 6.05 -15.06 8.79
CA ALA A 472 4.70 -15.05 9.35
C ALA A 472 4.21 -13.61 9.58
N VAL A 473 2.94 -13.47 9.97
CA VAL A 473 2.38 -12.23 10.52
C VAL A 473 1.50 -12.59 11.71
N SER A 474 1.67 -11.88 12.82
CA SER A 474 0.74 -11.92 13.95
C SER A 474 -0.28 -10.80 13.84
N LEU A 475 -1.47 -11.04 14.38
CA LEU A 475 -2.62 -10.15 14.32
C LEU A 475 -3.20 -9.98 15.72
N ALA A 476 -3.68 -8.79 16.05
CA ALA A 476 -4.40 -8.56 17.30
C ALA A 476 -5.42 -7.43 17.14
N THR A 477 -6.40 -7.39 18.04
CA THR A 477 -7.19 -6.18 18.28
C THR A 477 -6.86 -5.57 19.64
N GLY A 478 -7.07 -4.27 19.80
CA GLY A 478 -6.87 -3.54 21.04
C GLY A 478 -7.84 -2.37 21.16
N LYS A 479 -7.90 -1.75 22.33
CA LYS A 479 -8.77 -0.56 22.56
C LYS A 479 -8.30 0.70 21.82
N ASP A 480 -7.04 0.71 21.39
CA ASP A 480 -6.40 1.79 20.65
C ASP A 480 -5.25 1.22 19.80
N VAL A 481 -4.59 2.09 19.02
CA VAL A 481 -3.50 1.72 18.11
C VAL A 481 -2.31 1.10 18.87
N ASP A 482 -1.93 1.70 20.01
CA ASP A 482 -0.74 1.28 20.75
C ASP A 482 -0.95 -0.09 21.38
N GLU A 483 -2.12 -0.34 21.98
CA GLU A 483 -2.47 -1.64 22.55
C GLU A 483 -2.56 -2.71 21.45
N ALA A 484 -3.22 -2.43 20.33
CA ALA A 484 -3.35 -3.40 19.23
C ALA A 484 -1.96 -3.82 18.69
N ARG A 485 -1.08 -2.85 18.47
CA ARG A 485 0.30 -3.08 17.99
C ARG A 485 1.12 -3.86 19.03
N ALA A 486 1.05 -3.46 20.30
CA ALA A 486 1.76 -4.14 21.38
C ALA A 486 1.31 -5.60 21.53
N ARG A 487 0.01 -5.88 21.41
CA ARG A 487 -0.53 -7.25 21.47
C ARG A 487 -0.08 -8.08 20.26
N ALA A 488 -0.10 -7.53 19.05
CA ALA A 488 0.40 -8.24 17.87
C ALA A 488 1.91 -8.54 17.98
N ALA A 489 2.70 -7.59 18.50
CA ALA A 489 4.13 -7.80 18.79
C ALA A 489 4.34 -8.88 19.87
N GLN A 490 3.53 -8.87 20.95
CA GLN A 490 3.63 -9.87 22.01
C GLN A 490 3.42 -11.30 21.50
N VAL A 491 2.51 -11.53 20.55
CA VAL A 491 2.35 -12.85 19.89
C VAL A 491 3.66 -13.25 19.22
N ALA A 492 4.30 -12.34 18.47
CA ALA A 492 5.57 -12.61 17.80
C ALA A 492 6.70 -12.89 18.79
N ASP A 493 6.83 -12.08 19.85
CA ASP A 493 7.86 -12.22 20.89
C ASP A 493 7.70 -13.49 21.74
N THR A 494 6.48 -14.01 21.85
CA THR A 494 6.18 -15.24 22.59
C THR A 494 6.52 -16.50 21.79
N LEU A 495 6.60 -16.41 20.45
CA LEU A 495 6.98 -17.55 19.62
C LEU A 495 8.45 -17.90 19.81
N HIS A 496 8.73 -19.21 19.84
CA HIS A 496 10.09 -19.72 19.75
C HIS A 496 10.36 -20.14 18.32
N ILE A 497 11.32 -19.48 17.67
CA ILE A 497 11.64 -19.73 16.26
C ILE A 497 13.09 -20.22 16.13
N ALA A 498 13.25 -21.44 15.64
CA ALA A 498 14.55 -22.04 15.36
C ALA A 498 14.76 -22.20 13.86
N ILE A 499 16.01 -22.14 13.41
CA ILE A 499 16.39 -22.43 12.03
C ILE A 499 17.23 -23.71 12.04
N SER A 500 16.82 -24.69 11.23
CA SER A 500 17.48 -26.00 11.10
C SER A 500 18.14 -26.20 9.75
#